data_AF-A0A9D9HRP2-F1
#
_entry.id   AF-A0A9D9HRP2-F1
#
_cell.length_a   1.000
_cell.length_b   1.000
_cell.length_c   1.000
_cell.angle_alpha   90.00
_cell.angle_beta   90.00
_cell.angle_gamma   90.00
#
_symmetry.space_group_name_H-M   'P 1'
#
loop_
_entity.id
_entity.type
_entity.pdbx_description
1 polymer ?
#
loop_
_entity_poly.entity_id
_entity_poly.type
_entity_poly.pdbx_seq_one_letter_code
_entity_poly.pdbx_strand_id
1 'polypeptide(L)'
;MLQFYFLSILTNAVTGCILFFTDENDDSRAGAFYQVLKNEKFSLVMGVVTFVTGFFKLLTVVPGDVPVVGDLIPAVCGLLGGFALLYYYYSSKSEKGLTSPKFLQKIILEGKKYLGLVCMIAAGLHFIFPAVLFI
;
A
#
# COMPACT_ATOMS: atom_id res chain seq x y z
N MET A 1 1.65 -19.74 2.06
CA MET A 1 2.93 -19.75 2.81
C MET A 1 2.91 -18.63 3.85
N LEU A 2 3.14 -18.93 5.13
CA LEU A 2 2.99 -17.96 6.24
C LEU A 2 3.86 -16.68 6.08
N GLN A 3 5.03 -16.81 5.45
CA GLN A 3 5.98 -15.71 5.24
C GLN A 3 5.41 -14.62 4.31
N PHE A 4 4.93 -14.99 3.13
CA PHE A 4 4.31 -14.06 2.17
C PHE A 4 3.01 -13.45 2.71
N TYR A 5 2.29 -14.22 3.51
CA TYR A 5 1.08 -13.76 4.19
C TYR A 5 1.39 -12.59 5.13
N PHE A 6 2.36 -12.76 6.05
CA PHE A 6 2.75 -11.72 7.00
C PHE A 6 3.42 -10.53 6.31
N LEU A 7 4.25 -10.78 5.29
CA LEU A 7 4.88 -9.72 4.51
C LEU A 7 3.84 -8.81 3.88
N SER A 8 2.78 -9.38 3.28
CA SER A 8 1.68 -8.59 2.69
C SER A 8 0.95 -7.72 3.72
N ILE A 9 0.69 -8.24 4.91
CA ILE A 9 0.07 -7.47 6.00
C ILE A 9 0.97 -6.30 6.37
N LEU A 10 2.25 -6.56 6.62
CA LEU A 10 3.21 -5.55 7.03
C LEU A 10 3.37 -4.46 5.97
N THR A 11 3.54 -4.85 4.71
CA THR A 11 3.74 -3.90 3.61
C THR A 11 2.51 -3.04 3.35
N ASN A 12 1.30 -3.62 3.47
CA ASN A 12 0.05 -2.85 3.37
C ASN A 12 -0.12 -1.89 4.54
N ALA A 13 0.20 -2.31 5.77
CA ALA A 13 0.11 -1.45 6.94
C ALA A 13 1.06 -0.25 6.82
N VAL A 14 2.33 -0.50 6.48
CA VAL A 14 3.34 0.57 6.35
C VAL A 14 3.02 1.48 5.17
N THR A 15 2.67 0.95 4.00
CA THR A 15 2.26 1.75 2.84
C THR A 15 1.01 2.57 3.13
N GLY A 16 0.05 1.99 3.86
CA GLY A 16 -1.13 2.69 4.36
C GLY A 16 -0.77 3.87 5.25
N CYS A 17 0.16 3.67 6.19
CA CYS A 17 0.68 4.74 7.03
C CYS A 17 1.38 5.85 6.22
N ILE A 18 2.22 5.49 5.25
CA ILE A 18 2.89 6.48 4.39
C ILE A 18 1.85 7.32 3.65
N LEU A 19 0.87 6.68 3.00
CA LEU A 19 -0.16 7.37 2.22
C LEU A 19 -1.09 8.22 3.08
N PHE A 20 -1.47 7.74 4.27
CA PHE A 20 -2.40 8.43 5.16
C PHE A 20 -1.75 9.59 5.92
N PHE A 21 -0.54 9.37 6.46
CA PHE A 21 0.09 10.35 7.35
C PHE A 21 0.97 11.37 6.63
N THR A 22 1.57 11.03 5.48
CA THR A 22 2.45 11.96 4.77
C THR A 22 1.62 13.00 4.04
N ASP A 23 1.36 14.12 4.70
CA ASP A 23 0.78 15.32 4.09
C ASP A 23 1.90 16.29 3.74
N GLU A 24 1.82 16.93 2.57
CA GLU A 24 2.88 17.85 2.10
C GLU A 24 2.94 19.14 2.94
N ASN A 25 1.84 19.47 3.62
CA ASN A 25 1.67 20.75 4.33
C ASN A 25 1.80 20.65 5.86
N ASP A 26 2.01 19.46 6.44
CA ASP A 26 2.03 19.25 7.90
C ASP A 26 3.41 18.78 8.39
N ASP A 27 4.30 19.74 8.63
CA ASP A 27 5.61 19.54 9.27
C ASP A 27 5.54 19.62 10.82
N SER A 28 4.35 19.84 11.37
CA SER A 28 4.12 19.97 12.82
C SER A 28 4.34 18.64 13.57
N ARG A 29 4.40 17.52 12.85
CA ARG A 29 4.56 16.16 13.40
C ARG A 29 6.04 15.77 13.50
N ALA A 30 6.75 16.36 14.47
CA ALA A 30 8.19 16.19 14.68
C ALA A 30 8.64 14.83 15.29
N GLY A 31 7.91 13.74 15.05
CA GLY A 31 8.30 12.40 15.53
C GLY A 31 9.32 11.73 14.61
N ALA A 32 10.31 11.04 15.17
CA ALA A 32 11.30 10.27 14.39
C ALA A 32 10.65 9.28 13.41
N PHE A 33 9.52 8.66 13.81
CA PHE A 33 8.73 7.78 12.95
C PHE A 33 8.16 8.51 11.72
N TYR A 34 7.63 9.72 11.90
CA TYR A 34 7.10 10.52 10.80
C TYR A 34 8.18 10.89 9.77
N GLN A 35 9.38 11.23 10.24
CA GLN A 35 10.52 11.52 9.37
C GLN A 35 10.93 10.32 8.51
N VAL A 36 10.85 9.10 9.06
CA VAL A 36 11.09 7.87 8.29
C VAL A 36 10.02 7.67 7.22
N LEU A 37 8.73 7.85 7.55
CA LEU A 37 7.64 7.73 6.58
C LEU A 37 7.74 8.77 5.45
N LYS A 38 8.12 10.01 5.78
CA LYS A 38 8.33 11.11 4.82
C LYS A 38 9.57 10.92 3.94
N ASN A 39 10.50 10.03 4.31
CA ASN A 39 11.72 9.81 3.55
C ASN A 39 11.39 9.23 2.16
N GLU A 40 11.77 9.97 1.10
CA GLU A 40 11.48 9.59 -0.28
C GLU A 40 12.04 8.22 -0.68
N LYS A 41 13.26 7.90 -0.23
CA LYS A 41 13.90 6.61 -0.55
C LYS A 41 13.20 5.45 0.15
N PHE A 42 12.81 5.66 1.41
CA PHE A 42 12.03 4.68 2.15
C PHE A 42 10.68 4.44 1.48
N SER A 43 9.97 5.51 1.12
CA SER A 43 8.69 5.43 0.39
C SER A 43 8.81 4.72 -0.96
N LEU A 44 9.89 4.97 -1.71
CA LEU A 44 10.17 4.27 -2.98
C LEU A 44 10.36 2.76 -2.76
N VAL A 45 11.23 2.38 -1.82
CA VAL A 45 11.50 0.97 -1.51
C VAL A 45 10.22 0.29 -1.04
N MET A 46 9.46 0.94 -0.15
CA MET A 46 8.17 0.44 0.31
C MET A 46 7.17 0.30 -0.83
N GLY A 47 7.14 1.24 -1.78
CA GLY A 47 6.31 1.15 -2.98
C GLY A 47 6.62 -0.10 -3.81
N VAL A 48 7.90 -0.34 -4.11
CA VAL A 48 8.34 -1.53 -4.88
C VAL A 48 8.00 -2.81 -4.13
N VAL A 49 8.40 -2.91 -2.85
CA VAL A 49 8.20 -4.12 -2.05
C VAL A 49 6.71 -4.43 -1.88
N THR A 50 5.88 -3.43 -1.62
CA THR A 50 4.42 -3.60 -1.46
C THR A 50 3.77 -4.03 -2.78
N PHE A 51 4.14 -3.41 -3.90
CA PHE A 51 3.62 -3.77 -5.22
C PHE A 51 3.97 -5.21 -5.59
N VAL A 52 5.24 -5.58 -5.45
CA VAL A 52 5.72 -6.95 -5.75
C VAL A 52 5.06 -7.98 -4.82
N THR A 53 4.93 -7.65 -3.53
CA THR A 53 4.26 -8.53 -2.56
C THR A 53 2.78 -8.71 -2.89
N GLY A 54 2.07 -7.64 -3.26
CA GLY A 54 0.68 -7.70 -3.71
C GLY A 54 0.52 -8.55 -4.97
N PHE A 55 1.43 -8.38 -5.95
CA PHE A 55 1.44 -9.18 -7.17
C PHE A 55 1.64 -10.67 -6.88
N PHE A 56 2.66 -11.03 -6.08
CA PHE A 56 2.88 -12.43 -5.73
C PHE A 56 1.75 -13.01 -4.90
N LYS A 57 1.09 -12.20 -4.06
CA LYS A 57 -0.04 -12.67 -3.27
C LYS A 57 -1.25 -13.07 -4.13
N LEU A 58 -1.43 -12.48 -5.31
CA LEU A 58 -2.42 -12.96 -6.29
C LEU A 58 -2.09 -14.36 -6.83
N LEU A 59 -0.82 -14.74 -6.86
CA LEU A 59 -0.36 -16.03 -7.40
C LEU A 59 -0.27 -17.12 -6.34
N THR A 60 -0.03 -16.74 -5.08
CA THR A 60 0.15 -17.69 -3.97
C THR A 60 -1.19 -18.04 -3.32
N VAL A 61 -1.84 -19.07 -3.85
CA VAL A 61 -3.03 -19.68 -3.23
C VAL A 61 -2.59 -20.60 -2.08
N VAL A 62 -3.23 -20.48 -0.91
CA VAL A 62 -3.06 -21.46 0.18
C VAL A 62 -3.83 -22.74 -0.18
N PRO A 63 -3.20 -23.94 -0.14
CA PRO A 63 -3.92 -25.18 -0.45
C PRO A 63 -5.06 -25.42 0.56
N GLY A 64 -6.29 -25.59 0.05
CA GLY A 64 -7.48 -25.91 0.87
C GLY A 64 -8.48 -24.76 1.07
N ASP A 65 -8.19 -23.58 0.55
CA ASP A 65 -9.02 -22.38 0.68
C ASP A 65 -9.71 -22.00 -0.65
N VAL A 66 -10.81 -21.24 -0.62
CA VAL A 66 -11.40 -20.67 -1.85
C VAL A 66 -10.35 -19.72 -2.44
N PRO A 67 -9.68 -20.07 -3.56
CA PRO A 67 -8.37 -19.51 -3.94
C PRO A 67 -8.24 -18.00 -4.18
N VAL A 68 -9.34 -17.24 -4.05
CA VAL A 68 -9.47 -15.93 -4.69
C VAL A 68 -10.16 -14.89 -3.83
N VAL A 69 -10.92 -15.22 -2.77
CA VAL A 69 -11.73 -14.18 -2.10
C VAL A 69 -10.99 -13.57 -0.91
N GLY A 70 -10.32 -14.39 -0.10
CA GLY A 70 -9.66 -13.97 1.13
C GLY A 70 -8.45 -13.05 0.93
N ASP A 71 -7.55 -13.49 0.05
CA ASP A 71 -6.26 -12.84 -0.18
C ASP A 71 -6.29 -11.72 -1.24
N LEU A 72 -7.40 -11.60 -1.97
CA LEU A 72 -7.57 -10.59 -3.02
C LEU A 72 -7.62 -9.18 -2.46
N ILE A 73 -8.28 -8.97 -1.31
CA ILE A 73 -8.35 -7.64 -0.70
C ILE A 73 -6.93 -7.14 -0.33
N PRO A 74 -6.11 -7.88 0.44
CA PRO A 74 -4.72 -7.49 0.69
C PRO A 74 -3.88 -7.36 -0.58
N ALA A 75 -4.08 -8.22 -1.58
CA ALA A 75 -3.29 -8.20 -2.81
C ALA A 75 -3.59 -6.96 -3.66
N VAL A 76 -4.87 -6.63 -3.85
CA VAL A 76 -5.31 -5.43 -4.57
C VAL A 76 -4.88 -4.17 -3.83
N CYS A 77 -5.01 -4.13 -2.49
CA CYS A 77 -4.49 -3.02 -1.70
C CYS A 77 -2.98 -2.86 -1.89
N GLY A 78 -2.23 -3.97 -1.90
CA GLY A 78 -0.78 -3.94 -2.08
C GLY A 78 -0.37 -3.43 -3.47
N LEU A 79 -1.09 -3.87 -4.50
CA LEU A 79 -0.88 -3.39 -5.87
C LEU A 79 -1.21 -1.90 -6.01
N LEU A 80 -2.39 -1.47 -5.56
CA LEU A 80 -2.81 -0.08 -5.70
C LEU A 80 -1.99 0.86 -4.81
N GLY A 81 -1.75 0.49 -3.55
CA GLY A 81 -0.95 1.26 -2.60
C GLY A 81 0.52 1.34 -3.01
N GLY A 82 1.12 0.23 -3.43
CA GLY A 82 2.48 0.20 -3.95
C GLY A 82 2.61 1.03 -5.23
N PHE A 83 1.69 0.87 -6.17
CA PHE A 83 1.64 1.66 -7.40
C PHE A 83 1.47 3.16 -7.10
N ALA A 84 0.61 3.52 -6.14
CA ALA A 84 0.44 4.90 -5.72
C ALA A 84 1.75 5.51 -5.23
N LEU A 85 2.48 4.84 -4.32
CA LEU A 85 3.78 5.33 -3.82
C LEU A 85 4.80 5.52 -4.95
N LEU A 86 4.88 4.58 -5.89
CA LEU A 86 5.75 4.71 -7.06
C LEU A 86 5.34 5.90 -7.92
N TYR A 87 4.04 6.04 -8.18
CA TYR A 87 3.49 7.13 -8.97
C TYR A 87 3.79 8.50 -8.33
N TYR A 88 3.63 8.63 -7.00
CA TYR A 88 4.01 9.83 -6.25
C TYR A 88 5.48 10.17 -6.40
N TYR A 89 6.36 9.18 -6.21
CA TYR A 89 7.80 9.37 -6.32
C TYR A 89 8.22 9.84 -7.72
N TYR A 90 7.68 9.22 -8.77
CA TYR A 90 7.98 9.64 -10.14
C TYR A 90 7.37 11.01 -10.48
N SER A 91 6.17 11.30 -9.99
CA SER A 91 5.51 12.58 -10.23
C SER A 91 6.21 13.74 -9.54
N SER A 92 6.81 13.55 -8.37
CA SER A 92 7.57 14.60 -7.68
C SER A 92 8.93 14.88 -8.33
N LYS A 93 9.51 13.91 -9.05
CA LYS A 93 10.80 14.08 -9.77
C LYS A 93 10.65 14.54 -11.22
N SER A 94 9.45 14.46 -11.80
CA SER A 94 9.23 14.78 -13.21
C SER A 94 9.11 16.29 -13.44
N GLU A 95 10.18 16.94 -13.91
CA GLU A 95 10.19 18.37 -14.30
C GLU A 95 9.13 18.75 -15.35
N LYS A 96 8.75 17.81 -16.23
CA LYS A 96 7.79 18.07 -17.31
C LYS A 96 6.32 17.92 -16.93
N GLY A 97 6.02 17.53 -15.69
CA GLY A 97 4.67 17.18 -15.26
C GLY A 97 4.15 15.92 -15.99
N LEU A 98 3.75 14.89 -15.24
CA LEU A 98 3.11 13.74 -15.85
C LEU A 98 1.69 14.14 -16.32
N THR A 99 1.44 14.16 -17.63
CA THR A 99 0.08 14.22 -18.18
C THR A 99 -0.64 12.92 -17.87
N SER A 100 -1.19 12.86 -16.66
CA SER A 100 -1.85 11.68 -16.14
C SER A 100 -3.32 11.67 -16.53
N PRO A 101 -3.88 10.51 -16.94
CA PRO A 101 -5.31 10.40 -17.17
C PRO A 101 -6.09 10.78 -15.90
N LYS A 102 -7.21 11.49 -16.08
CA LYS A 102 -8.04 12.03 -14.98
C LYS A 102 -8.42 11.00 -13.91
N PHE A 103 -8.55 9.73 -14.30
CA PHE A 103 -8.84 8.63 -13.39
C PHE A 103 -7.71 8.39 -12.36
N LEU A 104 -6.44 8.40 -12.81
CA LEU A 104 -5.28 8.22 -11.92
C LEU A 104 -5.12 9.43 -11.00
N GLN A 105 -5.36 10.66 -11.49
CA GLN A 105 -5.39 11.84 -10.63
C GLN A 105 -6.41 11.71 -9.50
N LYS A 106 -7.65 11.35 -9.83
CA LYS A 106 -8.71 11.27 -8.83
C LYS A 106 -8.49 10.17 -7.78
N ILE A 107 -8.07 8.98 -8.20
CA ILE A 107 -7.93 7.84 -7.28
C ILE A 107 -6.62 7.88 -6.50
N ILE A 108 -5.52 8.22 -7.16
CA ILE A 108 -4.19 8.13 -6.56
C ILE A 108 -3.80 9.45 -5.90
N LEU A 109 -3.97 10.58 -6.59
CA LEU A 109 -3.56 11.90 -6.10
C LEU A 109 -4.56 12.46 -5.07
N GLU A 110 -5.83 12.59 -5.45
CA GLU A 110 -6.88 13.12 -4.55
C GLU A 110 -7.31 12.07 -3.51
N GLY A 111 -7.33 10.80 -3.91
CA GLY A 111 -7.75 9.68 -3.06
C GLY A 111 -6.68 9.14 -2.11
N LYS A 112 -5.49 9.75 -2.02
CA LYS A 112 -4.32 9.26 -1.26
C LYS A 112 -4.66 8.76 0.14
N LYS A 113 -5.34 9.61 0.92
CA LYS A 113 -5.67 9.34 2.32
C LYS A 113 -6.66 8.20 2.44
N TYR A 114 -7.65 8.13 1.54
CA TYR A 114 -8.60 7.03 1.49
C TYR A 114 -7.92 5.72 1.11
N LEU A 115 -7.03 5.74 0.11
CA LEU A 115 -6.26 4.57 -0.29
C LEU A 115 -5.36 4.07 0.85
N GLY A 116 -4.71 5.00 1.57
CA GLY A 116 -3.91 4.67 2.74
C GLY A 116 -4.72 4.03 3.85
N LEU A 117 -5.89 4.61 4.17
CA LEU A 117 -6.81 4.07 5.16
C LEU A 117 -7.31 2.67 4.79
N VAL A 118 -7.68 2.45 3.52
CA VAL A 118 -8.12 1.14 3.02
C VAL A 118 -6.99 0.11 3.16
N CYS A 119 -5.74 0.45 2.84
CA CYS A 119 -4.60 -0.44 3.03
C CYS A 119 -4.39 -0.80 4.52
N MET A 120 -4.53 0.17 5.43
CA MET A 120 -4.44 -0.07 6.87
C MET A 120 -5.57 -0.97 7.38
N ILE A 121 -6.81 -0.73 6.95
CA ILE A 121 -7.96 -1.55 7.31
C ILE A 121 -7.80 -2.97 6.76
N ALA A 122 -7.38 -3.12 5.51
CA ALA A 122 -7.11 -4.43 4.91
C ALA A 122 -6.02 -5.19 5.68
N ALA A 123 -4.93 -4.52 6.06
CA ALA A 123 -3.89 -5.12 6.89
C ALA A 123 -4.42 -5.51 8.27
N GLY A 124 -5.18 -4.63 8.95
CA GLY A 124 -5.73 -4.88 10.27
C GLY A 124 -6.75 -6.02 10.29
N LEU A 125 -7.69 -6.03 9.34
CA LEU A 125 -8.68 -7.10 9.20
C LEU A 125 -8.00 -8.44 8.94
N HIS A 126 -7.05 -8.47 8.01
CA HIS A 126 -6.35 -9.68 7.66
C HIS A 126 -5.45 -10.17 8.81
N PHE A 127 -4.86 -9.27 9.60
CA PHE A 127 -4.09 -9.62 10.79
C PHE A 127 -4.94 -10.19 11.94
N ILE A 128 -6.09 -9.56 12.24
CA ILE A 128 -6.96 -9.96 13.36
C ILE A 128 -7.75 -11.21 13.02
N PHE A 129 -8.23 -11.31 11.78
CA PHE A 129 -9.04 -12.41 11.30
C PHE A 129 -8.31 -13.13 10.17
N PRO A 130 -7.20 -13.84 10.46
CA PRO A 130 -6.60 -14.71 9.47
C PRO A 130 -7.67 -15.69 8.98
N ALA A 131 -8.37 -16.36 9.91
CA ALA A 131 -9.28 -17.46 9.65
C ALA A 131 -10.64 -17.11 9.04
N VAL A 132 -11.16 -15.88 9.17
CA VAL A 132 -12.50 -15.51 8.62
C VAL A 132 -12.44 -15.25 7.11
N LEU A 133 -11.23 -15.04 6.57
CA LEU A 133 -10.96 -14.99 5.12
C LEU A 133 -10.51 -16.35 4.56
N PHE A 134 -10.37 -17.39 5.41
CA PHE A 134 -10.01 -18.77 5.07
C PHE A 134 -11.20 -19.76 5.20
N ILE A 135 -12.45 -19.29 5.00
CA ILE A 135 -13.66 -20.15 5.02
C ILE A 135 -14.17 -20.36 3.59
#